data_AF-A0AAX0WZ63-F1
#
_entry.id   AF-A0AAX0WZ63-F1
#
_cell.length_a   1.000
_cell.length_b   1.000
_cell.length_c   1.000
_cell.angle_alpha   90.00
_cell.angle_beta   90.00
_cell.angle_gamma   90.00
#
_symmetry.space_group_name_H-M   'P 1'
#
loop_
_entity.id
_entity.type
_entity.pdbx_description
1 polymer ?
#
loop_
_entity_poly.entity_id
_entity_poly.type
_entity_poly.pdbx_seq_one_letter_code
_entity_poly.pdbx_strand_id
1 'polypeptide(L)'
;MKLFGNNNDQHHWKNIVTEPDSFKANMLHHCKLTSEEFDSYHKEMKSYRDQFVAHLDSELIMQIPDLTNAINTTEYYYASIYSELHDISIDCPKNLGNYYDICFQESKNYFDKL
;
A
#
# COMPACT_ATOMS: atom_id res chain seq x y z
N MET A 1 0.57 -10.39 -3.36
CA MET A 1 1.10 -9.06 -3.70
C MET A 1 0.56 -8.07 -2.70
N LYS A 2 1.08 -8.11 -1.47
CA LYS A 2 0.54 -7.31 -0.38
C LYS A 2 1.72 -6.90 0.50
N LEU A 3 2.09 -5.62 0.46
CA LEU A 3 3.02 -4.99 1.42
C LEU A 3 2.68 -5.36 2.87
N PHE A 4 1.37 -5.43 3.14
CA PHE A 4 0.79 -5.78 4.44
C PHE A 4 0.25 -7.23 4.49
N GLY A 5 0.79 -8.11 3.64
CA GLY A 5 0.43 -9.52 3.52
C GLY A 5 1.11 -10.41 4.55
N ASN A 6 0.93 -11.72 4.42
CA ASN A 6 1.73 -12.66 5.20
C ASN A 6 3.12 -12.77 4.56
N ASN A 7 4.16 -12.81 5.39
CA ASN A 7 5.55 -12.98 4.94
C ASN A 7 5.77 -14.27 4.13
N ASN A 8 4.91 -15.27 4.31
CA ASN A 8 5.00 -16.56 3.61
C ASN A 8 4.16 -16.60 2.32
N ASP A 9 3.49 -15.52 1.94
CA ASP A 9 2.73 -15.49 0.69
C ASP A 9 3.65 -15.62 -0.52
N GLN A 10 3.29 -16.46 -1.49
CA GLN A 10 4.07 -16.66 -2.73
C GLN A 10 4.38 -15.33 -3.42
N HIS A 11 3.39 -14.44 -3.47
CA HIS A 11 3.49 -13.12 -4.08
C HIS A 11 3.82 -12.02 -3.06
N HIS A 12 4.51 -12.32 -1.97
CA HIS A 12 5.01 -11.31 -1.05
C HIS A 12 6.07 -10.44 -1.74
N TRP A 13 6.12 -9.15 -1.44
CA TRP A 13 7.00 -8.19 -2.13
C TRP A 13 8.48 -8.59 -2.08
N LYS A 14 8.93 -9.20 -0.97
CA LYS A 14 10.29 -9.71 -0.80
C LYS A 14 10.71 -10.78 -1.83
N ASN A 15 9.74 -11.46 -2.44
CA ASN A 15 10.01 -12.49 -3.45
C ASN A 15 9.98 -11.90 -4.88
N ILE A 16 9.62 -10.62 -5.01
CA ILE A 16 9.44 -9.92 -6.29
C ILE A 16 10.62 -8.98 -6.53
N VAL A 17 11.07 -8.27 -5.49
CA VAL A 17 12.18 -7.33 -5.58
C VAL A 17 13.54 -8.05 -5.50
N THR A 18 14.53 -7.57 -6.26
CA THR A 18 15.85 -8.21 -6.35
C THR A 18 16.66 -8.15 -5.07
N GLU A 19 16.62 -7.02 -4.35
CA GLU A 19 17.40 -6.76 -3.14
C GLU A 19 16.46 -6.38 -1.97
N PRO A 20 15.81 -7.36 -1.31
CA PRO A 20 14.70 -7.09 -0.38
C PRO A 20 15.08 -6.24 0.83
N ASP A 21 16.29 -6.40 1.36
CA ASP A 21 16.75 -5.64 2.53
C ASP A 21 17.02 -4.19 2.17
N SER A 22 17.72 -3.95 1.06
CA SER A 22 17.95 -2.61 0.51
C SER A 22 16.63 -1.93 0.12
N PHE A 23 15.72 -2.68 -0.48
CA PHE A 23 14.37 -2.21 -0.82
C PHE A 23 13.61 -1.77 0.44
N LYS A 24 13.59 -2.61 1.50
CA LYS A 24 12.93 -2.27 2.77
C LYS A 24 13.55 -1.01 3.37
N ALA A 25 14.88 -0.94 3.45
CA ALA A 25 15.57 0.22 4.01
C ALA A 25 15.22 1.53 3.27
N ASN A 26 15.23 1.50 1.94
CA ASN A 26 14.89 2.66 1.11
C ASN A 26 13.40 3.05 1.24
N MET A 27 12.50 2.07 1.28
CA MET A 27 11.06 2.31 1.52
C MET A 27 10.82 2.95 2.88
N LEU A 28 11.45 2.42 3.94
CA LEU A 28 11.35 2.97 5.29
C LEU A 28 11.89 4.40 5.36
N HIS A 29 13.02 4.65 4.71
CA HIS A 29 13.59 6.00 4.61
C HIS A 29 12.63 6.97 3.89
N HIS A 30 12.07 6.54 2.75
CA HIS A 30 11.09 7.32 1.99
C HIS A 30 9.84 7.66 2.82
N CYS A 31 9.35 6.70 3.60
CA CYS A 31 8.16 6.87 4.44
C CYS A 31 8.47 7.53 5.80
N LYS A 32 9.75 7.80 6.11
CA LYS A 32 10.21 8.33 7.40
C LYS A 32 9.81 7.44 8.59
N LEU A 33 9.96 6.12 8.42
CA LEU A 33 9.65 5.12 9.44
C LEU A 33 10.91 4.37 9.88
N THR A 34 10.94 3.95 11.14
CA THR A 34 11.87 2.90 11.58
C THR A 34 11.34 1.50 11.23
N SER A 35 12.18 0.47 11.36
CA SER A 35 11.72 -0.90 11.17
C SER A 35 10.69 -1.30 12.23
N GLU A 36 10.88 -0.86 13.48
CA GLU A 36 9.95 -1.16 14.58
C GLU A 36 8.58 -0.51 14.35
N GLU A 37 8.57 0.76 13.91
CA GLU A 37 7.33 1.48 13.58
C GLU A 37 6.58 0.79 12.44
N PHE A 38 7.30 0.40 11.38
CA PHE A 38 6.69 -0.32 10.26
C PHE A 38 6.18 -1.71 10.66
N ASP A 39 6.91 -2.45 11.49
CA ASP A 39 6.48 -3.78 11.92
C ASP A 39 5.25 -3.69 12.85
N SER A 40 5.16 -2.65 13.67
CA SER A 40 3.96 -2.34 14.47
C SER A 40 2.78 -1.99 13.56
N TYR A 41 2.99 -1.08 12.61
CA TYR A 41 1.98 -0.67 11.64
C TYR A 41 1.49 -1.82 10.77
N HIS A 42 2.40 -2.71 10.35
CA HIS A 42 2.07 -3.91 9.58
C HIS A 42 1.11 -4.82 10.34
N LYS A 43 1.36 -5.05 11.63
CA LYS A 43 0.47 -5.84 12.49
C LYS A 43 -0.91 -5.20 12.62
N GLU A 44 -0.96 -3.88 12.81
CA GLU A 44 -2.21 -3.12 12.90
C GLU A 44 -3.04 -3.23 11.62
N MET A 45 -2.42 -2.92 10.46
CA MET A 45 -3.05 -3.05 9.14
C MET A 45 -3.53 -4.47 8.85
N LYS A 46 -2.71 -5.47 9.21
CA LYS A 46 -3.07 -6.88 9.05
C LYS A 46 -4.27 -7.26 9.92
N SER A 47 -4.29 -6.83 11.18
CA SER A 47 -5.40 -7.10 12.10
C SER A 47 -6.68 -6.45 11.61
N TYR A 48 -6.62 -5.17 11.23
CA TYR A 48 -7.76 -4.45 10.65
C TYR A 48 -8.32 -5.15 9.41
N ARG A 49 -7.45 -5.54 8.47
CA ARG A 49 -7.88 -6.29 7.28
C ARG A 49 -8.50 -7.63 7.65
N ASP A 50 -7.81 -8.41 8.47
CA ASP A 50 -8.21 -9.77 8.77
C ASP A 50 -9.49 -9.79 9.59
N GLN A 51 -9.66 -8.92 10.58
CA GLN A 51 -10.85 -8.92 11.44
C GLN A 51 -12.01 -8.16 10.80
N PHE A 52 -11.79 -6.94 10.32
CA PHE A 52 -12.90 -6.07 9.94
C PHE A 52 -13.24 -6.16 8.44
N VAL A 53 -12.24 -6.09 7.56
CA VAL A 53 -12.49 -6.05 6.11
C VAL A 53 -12.83 -7.43 5.55
N ALA A 54 -12.13 -8.48 6.00
CA ALA A 54 -12.32 -9.84 5.50
C ALA A 54 -13.45 -10.58 6.21
N HIS A 55 -13.64 -10.35 7.51
CA HIS A 55 -14.72 -10.94 8.30
C HIS A 55 -15.69 -9.84 8.72
N LEU A 56 -16.44 -9.30 7.74
CA LEU A 56 -17.33 -8.12 7.79
C LEU A 56 -18.35 -8.04 8.95
N ASP A 57 -18.41 -9.05 9.83
CA ASP A 57 -19.33 -9.16 10.95
C ASP A 57 -18.67 -9.59 12.27
N SER A 58 -17.34 -9.69 12.35
CA SER A 58 -16.66 -10.17 13.56
C SER A 58 -16.47 -9.09 14.63
N GLU A 59 -16.49 -7.81 14.22
CA GLU A 59 -16.35 -6.65 15.10
C GLU A 59 -17.45 -5.63 14.79
N LEU A 60 -18.12 -5.12 15.83
CA LEU A 60 -19.20 -4.15 15.67
C LEU A 60 -18.71 -2.71 15.44
N ILE A 61 -17.43 -2.44 15.73
CA ILE A 61 -16.83 -1.12 15.63
C ILE A 61 -15.61 -1.18 14.72
N MET A 62 -15.64 -0.36 13.68
CA MET A 62 -14.52 -0.21 12.75
C MET A 62 -13.44 0.67 13.39
N GLN A 63 -12.28 0.09 13.69
CA GLN A 63 -11.07 0.83 14.09
C GLN A 63 -10.15 0.91 12.88
N ILE A 64 -10.33 1.94 12.06
CA ILE A 64 -9.52 2.14 10.86
C ILE A 64 -8.16 2.69 11.27
N PRO A 65 -7.04 2.02 10.94
CA PRO A 65 -5.70 2.57 11.16
C PRO A 65 -5.45 3.80 10.29
N ASP A 66 -4.46 4.61 10.66
CA ASP A 66 -4.00 5.70 9.80
C ASP A 66 -3.48 5.13 8.47
N LEU A 67 -4.12 5.48 7.36
CA LEU A 67 -3.80 4.94 6.04
C LEU A 67 -2.65 5.69 5.34
N THR A 68 -2.13 6.77 5.93
CA THR A 68 -1.06 7.60 5.33
C THR A 68 0.16 6.75 4.98
N ASN A 69 0.64 5.93 5.91
CA ASN A 69 1.80 5.07 5.67
C ASN A 69 1.49 3.93 4.69
N ALA A 70 0.26 3.42 4.66
CA ALA A 70 -0.17 2.44 3.66
C ALA A 70 -0.14 3.04 2.25
N ILE A 71 -0.58 4.29 2.07
CA ILE A 71 -0.53 5.01 0.80
C ILE A 71 0.93 5.21 0.39
N ASN A 72 1.75 5.83 1.24
CA ASN A 72 3.16 6.14 0.93
C ASN A 72 3.98 4.90 0.55
N THR A 73 3.83 3.81 1.31
CA THR A 73 4.54 2.55 1.03
C THR A 73 4.05 1.90 -0.26
N THR A 74 2.75 2.00 -0.56
CA THR A 74 2.16 1.49 -1.80
C THR A 74 2.64 2.29 -3.01
N GLU A 75 2.69 3.62 -2.92
CA GLU A 75 3.23 4.48 -3.96
C GLU A 75 4.70 4.18 -4.23
N TYR A 76 5.51 4.02 -3.18
CA TYR A 76 6.92 3.65 -3.31
C TYR A 76 7.10 2.29 -4.01
N TYR A 77 6.35 1.27 -3.57
CA TYR A 77 6.41 -0.06 -4.19
C TYR A 77 5.93 -0.03 -5.63
N TYR A 78 4.84 0.70 -5.91
CA TYR A 78 4.32 0.89 -7.26
C TYR A 78 5.37 1.52 -8.17
N ALA A 79 5.99 2.63 -7.75
CA ALA A 79 7.02 3.31 -8.53
C ALA A 79 8.21 2.38 -8.83
N SER A 80 8.62 1.57 -7.84
CA SER A 80 9.71 0.61 -7.98
C SER A 80 9.39 -0.51 -8.97
N ILE A 81 8.17 -1.04 -8.97
CA ILE A 81 7.74 -2.03 -9.97
C ILE A 81 7.58 -1.37 -11.34
N TYR A 82 7.02 -0.15 -11.39
CA TYR A 82 6.80 0.57 -12.63
C TYR A 82 8.10 0.85 -13.37
N SER A 83 9.19 1.17 -12.66
CA SER A 83 10.51 1.37 -13.29
C SER A 83 11.09 0.11 -13.94
N GLU A 84 10.67 -1.08 -13.51
CA GLU A 84 11.09 -2.37 -14.07
C GLU A 84 10.26 -2.77 -15.31
N LEU A 85 9.17 -2.06 -15.60
CA LEU A 85 8.33 -2.32 -16.78
C LEU A 85 9.01 -1.78 -18.04
N HIS A 86 9.95 -2.54 -18.60
CA HIS A 86 10.52 -2.25 -19.92
C HIS A 86 9.58 -2.70 -21.05
N ASP A 87 9.29 -1.80 -22.00
CA ASP A 87 8.62 -2.09 -23.30
C ASP A 87 7.24 -2.75 -23.27
N ILE A 88 6.58 -2.85 -22.11
CA ILE A 88 5.18 -3.29 -22.05
C ILE A 88 4.28 -2.05 -22.12
N SER A 89 3.47 -1.94 -23.18
CA SER A 89 2.38 -0.98 -23.26
C SER A 89 1.28 -1.36 -22.28
N ILE A 90 1.50 -1.09 -21.00
CA ILE A 90 0.49 -1.22 -19.95
C ILE A 90 -0.14 0.16 -19.75
N ASP A 91 -1.47 0.23 -19.88
CA ASP A 91 -2.24 1.42 -19.54
C ASP A 91 -2.34 1.54 -18.01
N CYS A 92 -1.22 1.90 -17.40
CA CYS A 92 -1.05 2.05 -15.96
C CYS A 92 -0.46 3.44 -15.67
N PRO A 93 -0.98 4.15 -14.66
CA PRO A 93 -0.57 5.51 -14.38
C PRO A 93 0.89 5.56 -13.91
N LYS A 94 1.74 6.32 -14.60
CA LYS A 94 3.17 6.49 -14.24
C LYS A 94 3.40 6.93 -12.79
N ASN A 95 2.48 7.73 -12.26
CA ASN A 95 2.53 8.23 -10.90
C ASN A 95 1.19 7.92 -10.21
N LEU A 96 1.23 6.99 -9.25
CA LEU A 96 0.05 6.51 -8.56
C LEU A 96 -0.59 7.60 -7.67
N GLY A 97 0.21 8.44 -7.02
CA GLY A 97 -0.29 9.53 -6.17
C GLY A 97 -1.04 10.59 -6.96
N ASN A 98 -0.47 11.07 -8.08
CA ASN A 98 -1.16 11.99 -8.98
C ASN A 98 -2.47 11.39 -9.52
N TYR A 99 -2.46 10.09 -9.84
CA TYR A 99 -3.65 9.39 -10.29
C TYR A 99 -4.72 9.31 -9.19
N TYR A 100 -4.32 9.00 -7.96
CA TYR A 100 -5.20 9.04 -6.79
C TYR A 100 -5.84 10.42 -6.62
N ASP A 101 -5.05 11.49 -6.68
CA ASP A 101 -5.56 12.86 -6.52
C ASP A 101 -6.60 13.22 -7.57
N ILE A 102 -6.39 12.85 -8.84
CA ILE A 102 -7.37 13.05 -9.91
C ILE A 102 -8.68 12.32 -9.57
N CYS A 103 -8.61 11.03 -9.26
CA CYS A 103 -9.80 10.24 -8.90
C CYS A 103 -10.50 10.80 -7.66
N PHE A 104 -9.76 11.28 -6.67
CA PHE A 104 -10.30 11.88 -5.46
C PHE A 104 -11.06 13.17 -5.77
N GLN A 105 -10.49 14.07 -6.58
CA GLN A 105 -11.15 15.30 -6.99
C GLN A 105 -12.40 15.02 -7.84
N GLU A 106 -12.34 14.05 -8.76
CA GLU A 106 -13.51 13.62 -9.53
C GLU A 106 -14.63 13.12 -8.61
N SER A 107 -14.32 12.20 -7.70
CA SER A 107 -15.27 11.65 -6.74
C SER A 107 -15.91 12.73 -5.89
N LYS A 108 -15.11 13.66 -5.36
CA LYS A 108 -15.59 14.80 -4.59
C LYS A 108 -16.55 15.67 -5.41
N ASN A 109 -16.19 15.99 -6.65
CA ASN A 109 -17.05 16.78 -7.54
C ASN A 109 -18.37 16.09 -7.88
N TYR A 110 -18.43 14.76 -7.87
CA TYR A 110 -19.68 14.02 -8.03
C TYR A 110 -20.50 14.00 -6.74
N PHE A 111 -19.87 13.80 -5.59
CA PHE A 111 -20.56 13.74 -4.30
C PHE A 111 -21.12 15.09 -3.88
N ASP A 112 -20.40 16.19 -4.11
CA ASP A 112 -20.86 17.56 -3.83
C ASP A 112 -22.03 17.99 -4.74
N LYS A 113 -22.38 17.19 -5.76
CA LYS A 113 -23.54 17.39 -6.65
C LYS A 113 -24.77 16.56 -6.27
N LEU A 114 -24.66 15.66 -5.29
CA LEU A 114 -25.77 14.87 -4.74
C LEU A 114 -26.50 15.65 -3.63
#